data_AF-A0A5N4C9Y8-F1
#
_entry.id   AF-A0A5N4C9Y8-F1
#
_cell.length_a   1.000
_cell.length_b   1.000
_cell.length_c   1.000
_cell.angle_alpha   90.00
_cell.angle_beta   90.00
_cell.angle_gamma   90.00
#
_symmetry.space_group_name_H-M   'P 1'
#
loop_
_entity.id
_entity.type
_entity.pdbx_description
1 polymer ?
#
loop_
_entity_poly.entity_id
_entity_poly.type
_entity_poly.pdbx_seq_one_letter_code
_entity_poly.pdbx_strand_id
1 'polypeptide(L)'
;MPMKKHRRKDSENSQEPSEKTKEQLAEVELQKLRQQFRKMVDSRKSFNFRSQQEIMNQHKEIKTLQEEQDEITLLLNLIKSSRNLDLNEKNYMELRLLLQTKEDYEALIKSMKMLLAELDEKIVQMEKKIINQKQIFAKMQEANNPRKLRKQIHILETHLNLVTVHFDKLLTTNARLRKEIEDLQYEKAAYDNVYQQLHWRLLMQKKTMNVAIEQSAQAYDQRLEAMARMAAMKDRQQKDISQYNLEIRELERLYAHKTKLKSFLLIKLNDRTEFEEQAEEEEALKTKQQGKKNKSESFESYEVAHLRLLKLTKNGNLNQLIEEFLAKEEKNFARFTYVTELNNDMEMMHKKTERIQNEIIQLRSQQKSSHDDNHSILTELEEKLKKTKEEADLYENNYKEISKTLEYLKNSVENLFKKIDCDATKILVQLGEMGKITDTNLPQYLAIIEKKTNDLLLLESYKRILDMEVAEADIPPPFINPFWGGSALLKLAEPIKVTPPVLGADPFSDKLDEVDQPLDHSSLRQLVLSHHAAKESRNREVHVESVPEKGDDLRPKKKLMV
;
A
#
# COMPACT_ATOMS: atom_id res chain seq x y z
N MET A 1 -62.14 138.84 37.31
CA MET A 1 -61.81 139.17 38.72
C MET A 1 -60.33 139.55 38.83
N PRO A 2 -59.88 140.38 39.78
CA PRO A 2 -60.50 141.59 40.36
C PRO A 2 -59.50 142.81 40.37
N MET A 3 -60.01 144.06 40.37
CA MET A 3 -59.86 145.11 41.44
C MET A 3 -58.43 145.67 41.67
N LYS A 4 -58.13 146.97 41.87
CA LYS A 4 -58.75 148.10 42.61
C LYS A 4 -57.92 149.36 42.25
N LYS A 5 -58.50 150.50 41.83
CA LYS A 5 -58.93 151.69 42.62
C LYS A 5 -57.92 152.24 43.65
N HIS A 6 -57.53 153.52 43.53
CA HIS A 6 -57.98 154.71 44.33
C HIS A 6 -57.17 155.95 43.86
N ARG A 7 -57.77 157.09 43.44
CA ARG A 7 -58.40 158.18 44.25
C ARG A 7 -57.43 158.69 45.33
N ARG A 8 -57.22 159.99 45.58
CA ARG A 8 -57.90 161.25 45.26
C ARG A 8 -56.99 162.38 45.82
N LYS A 9 -56.93 163.60 45.23
CA LYS A 9 -57.61 164.84 45.70
C LYS A 9 -57.18 165.25 47.12
N ASP A 10 -56.96 166.51 47.47
CA ASP A 10 -57.70 167.73 47.14
C ASP A 10 -56.95 168.90 47.83
N SER A 11 -57.02 170.13 47.30
CA SER A 11 -57.63 171.30 47.98
C SER A 11 -56.70 172.02 48.98
N GLU A 12 -56.70 173.33 49.21
CA GLU A 12 -57.49 174.49 48.76
C GLU A 12 -56.92 175.72 49.53
N ASN A 13 -57.34 176.90 49.08
CA ASN A 13 -57.37 178.22 49.75
C ASN A 13 -56.10 179.10 49.66
N SER A 14 -56.10 180.23 48.94
CA SER A 14 -56.99 181.43 48.91
C SER A 14 -56.68 182.44 50.01
N GLN A 15 -55.82 183.43 49.71
CA GLN A 15 -56.04 184.87 49.94
C GLN A 15 -54.88 185.72 49.35
N GLU A 16 -55.22 186.85 48.73
CA GLU A 16 -54.37 187.83 48.01
C GLU A 16 -53.24 188.43 48.89
N PRO A 17 -52.05 188.83 48.35
CA PRO A 17 -51.93 190.00 47.46
C PRO A 17 -50.84 189.96 46.34
N SER A 18 -51.04 190.84 45.35
CA SER A 18 -50.05 191.49 44.46
C SER A 18 -49.42 190.71 43.29
N GLU A 19 -50.02 190.93 42.11
CA GLU A 19 -49.62 190.92 40.68
C GLU A 19 -48.36 190.21 40.12
N LYS A 20 -47.34 189.83 40.89
CA LYS A 20 -46.11 189.23 40.33
C LYS A 20 -46.10 187.69 40.21
N THR A 21 -47.14 186.99 40.67
CA THR A 21 -47.16 185.51 40.72
C THR A 21 -48.05 184.84 39.66
N LYS A 22 -48.86 185.58 38.89
CA LYS A 22 -49.78 185.00 37.89
C LYS A 22 -49.12 184.64 36.55
N GLU A 23 -48.01 185.27 36.17
CA GLU A 23 -47.34 184.97 34.88
C GLU A 23 -46.58 183.63 34.88
N GLN A 24 -46.06 183.18 36.03
CA GLN A 24 -45.24 181.97 36.09
C GLN A 24 -46.03 180.66 36.01
N LEU A 25 -47.33 180.65 36.35
CA LEU A 25 -48.16 179.43 36.28
C LEU A 25 -48.67 179.14 34.86
N ALA A 26 -48.87 180.17 34.03
CA ALA A 26 -49.38 180.02 32.66
C ALA A 26 -48.34 179.40 31.71
N GLU A 27 -47.05 179.69 31.89
CA GLU A 27 -45.98 179.11 31.05
C GLU A 27 -45.80 177.59 31.29
N VAL A 28 -46.05 177.11 32.51
CA VAL A 28 -45.89 175.70 32.87
C VAL A 28 -47.01 174.83 32.25
N GLU A 29 -48.23 175.34 32.13
CA GLU A 29 -49.32 174.61 31.45
C GLU A 29 -49.11 174.51 29.93
N LEU A 30 -48.57 175.56 29.31
CA LEU A 30 -48.31 175.59 27.86
C LEU A 30 -47.21 174.59 27.45
N GLN A 31 -46.19 174.39 28.29
CA GLN A 31 -45.18 173.36 28.06
C GLN A 31 -45.74 171.94 28.18
N LYS A 32 -46.64 171.67 29.14
CA LYS A 32 -47.27 170.34 29.30
C LYS A 32 -48.13 169.97 28.08
N LEU A 33 -48.89 170.91 27.53
CA LEU A 33 -49.73 170.64 26.35
C LEU A 33 -48.89 170.34 25.10
N ARG A 34 -47.80 171.07 24.88
CA ARG A 34 -46.86 170.82 23.76
C ARG A 34 -46.21 169.44 23.86
N GLN A 35 -45.90 168.98 25.07
CA GLN A 35 -45.31 167.65 25.28
C GLN A 35 -46.31 166.51 25.04
N GLN A 36 -47.60 166.71 25.36
CA GLN A 36 -48.65 165.72 25.08
C GLN A 36 -48.96 165.58 23.59
N PHE A 37 -49.00 166.68 22.84
CA PHE A 37 -49.18 166.63 21.38
C PHE A 37 -48.04 165.90 20.68
N ARG A 38 -46.79 166.07 21.13
CA ARG A 38 -45.65 165.31 20.60
C ARG A 38 -45.81 163.80 20.81
N LYS A 39 -46.14 163.38 22.03
CA LYS A 39 -46.37 161.95 22.35
C LYS A 39 -47.50 161.34 21.54
N MET A 40 -48.59 162.07 21.31
CA MET A 40 -49.71 161.60 20.49
C MET A 40 -49.31 161.42 19.02
N VAL A 41 -48.61 162.38 18.44
CA VAL A 41 -48.14 162.29 17.05
C VAL A 41 -47.15 161.14 16.86
N ASP A 42 -46.24 160.94 17.80
CA ASP A 42 -45.28 159.83 17.76
C ASP A 42 -45.95 158.46 17.96
N SER A 43 -46.99 158.38 18.80
CA SER A 43 -47.79 157.15 18.95
C SER A 43 -48.59 156.79 17.70
N ARG A 44 -49.13 157.79 16.98
CA ARG A 44 -49.87 157.57 15.73
C ARG A 44 -48.94 157.13 14.61
N LYS A 45 -47.73 157.70 14.53
CA LYS A 45 -46.70 157.28 13.57
C LYS A 45 -46.21 155.85 13.84
N SER A 46 -45.95 155.50 15.09
CA SER A 46 -45.51 154.15 15.46
C SER A 46 -46.59 153.09 15.27
N PHE A 47 -47.86 153.39 15.55
CA PHE A 47 -48.97 152.48 15.27
C PHE A 47 -49.17 152.22 13.77
N ASN A 48 -49.17 153.28 12.95
CA ASN A 48 -49.26 153.14 11.49
C ASN A 48 -48.08 152.34 10.91
N PHE A 49 -46.86 152.57 11.41
CA PHE A 49 -45.69 151.81 11.00
C PHE A 49 -45.82 150.33 11.35
N ARG A 50 -46.27 150.00 12.58
CA ARG A 50 -46.50 148.60 13.00
C ARG A 50 -47.60 147.92 12.17
N SER A 51 -48.72 148.59 11.92
CA SER A 51 -49.81 148.04 11.10
C SER A 51 -49.37 147.80 9.65
N GLN A 52 -48.62 148.73 9.04
CA GLN A 52 -48.04 148.52 7.71
C GLN A 52 -47.02 147.38 7.69
N GLN A 53 -46.21 147.23 8.74
CA GLN A 53 -45.25 146.14 8.87
C GLN A 53 -45.97 144.77 8.97
N GLU A 54 -47.04 144.65 9.74
CA GLU A 54 -47.84 143.43 9.86
C GLU A 54 -48.53 143.07 8.53
N ILE A 55 -49.12 144.04 7.85
CA ILE A 55 -49.72 143.83 6.53
C ILE A 55 -48.67 143.35 5.53
N MET A 56 -47.47 143.95 5.55
CA MET A 56 -46.37 143.53 4.69
C MET A 56 -45.91 142.10 5.00
N ASN A 57 -45.87 141.71 6.28
CA ASN A 57 -45.51 140.35 6.68
C ASN A 57 -46.56 139.33 6.22
N GLN A 58 -47.85 139.61 6.39
CA GLN A 58 -48.94 138.75 5.91
C GLN A 58 -48.90 138.59 4.38
N HIS A 59 -48.61 139.65 3.63
CA HIS A 59 -48.45 139.55 2.18
C HIS A 59 -47.25 138.69 1.76
N LYS A 60 -46.17 138.68 2.55
CA LYS A 60 -45.02 137.79 2.29
C LYS A 60 -45.40 136.33 2.54
N GLU A 61 -46.10 136.05 3.64
CA GLU A 61 -46.52 134.69 3.99
C GLU A 61 -47.56 134.12 3.01
N ILE A 62 -48.49 134.95 2.53
CA ILE A 62 -49.42 134.54 1.47
C ILE A 62 -48.67 134.20 0.18
N LYS A 63 -47.63 134.97 -0.17
CA LYS A 63 -46.81 134.67 -1.34
C LYS A 63 -46.06 133.34 -1.20
N THR A 64 -45.48 133.05 -0.04
CA THR A 64 -44.79 131.76 0.17
C THR A 64 -45.76 130.57 0.11
N LEU A 65 -46.97 130.70 0.67
CA LEU A 65 -47.97 129.64 0.59
C LEU A 65 -48.51 129.44 -0.84
N GLN A 66 -48.60 130.51 -1.63
CA GLN A 66 -48.95 130.41 -3.05
C GLN A 66 -47.85 129.68 -3.84
N GLU A 67 -46.59 129.99 -3.58
CA GLU A 67 -45.45 129.29 -4.19
C GLU A 67 -45.45 127.79 -3.85
N GLU A 68 -45.71 127.40 -2.59
CA GLU A 68 -45.82 125.99 -2.18
C GLU A 68 -47.03 125.29 -2.82
N GLN A 69 -48.17 125.97 -2.91
CA GLN A 69 -49.37 125.42 -3.57
C GLN A 69 -49.11 125.17 -5.06
N ASP A 70 -48.44 126.10 -5.72
CA ASP A 70 -48.04 125.96 -7.13
C ASP A 70 -47.04 124.81 -7.31
N GLU A 71 -46.08 124.63 -6.39
CA GLU A 71 -45.13 123.52 -6.43
C GLU A 71 -45.82 122.15 -6.26
N ILE A 72 -46.71 122.01 -5.28
CA ILE A 72 -47.44 120.74 -5.05
C ILE A 72 -48.38 120.43 -6.22
N THR A 73 -49.05 121.43 -6.79
CA THR A 73 -49.90 121.22 -7.96
C THR A 73 -49.09 120.84 -9.19
N LEU A 74 -47.90 121.40 -9.39
CA LEU A 74 -46.96 120.97 -10.43
C LEU A 74 -46.54 119.51 -10.24
N LEU A 75 -46.20 119.08 -9.02
CA LEU A 75 -45.86 117.68 -8.73
C LEU A 75 -47.02 116.72 -8.97
N LEU A 76 -48.24 117.10 -8.56
CA LEU A 76 -49.45 116.32 -8.82
C LEU A 76 -49.73 116.19 -10.32
N ASN A 77 -49.56 117.27 -11.08
CA ASN A 77 -49.72 117.27 -12.53
C ASN A 77 -48.62 116.45 -13.22
N LEU A 78 -47.40 116.43 -12.69
CA LEU A 78 -46.33 115.57 -13.18
C LEU A 78 -46.67 114.09 -12.97
N ILE A 79 -47.15 113.71 -11.78
CA ILE A 79 -47.53 112.32 -11.46
C ILE A 79 -48.75 111.89 -12.29
N LYS A 80 -49.74 112.77 -12.43
CA LYS A 80 -50.94 112.54 -13.24
C LYS A 80 -50.74 112.82 -14.73
N SER A 81 -49.51 113.16 -15.15
CA SER A 81 -49.22 113.34 -16.56
C SER A 81 -49.51 112.02 -17.28
N SER A 82 -50.15 112.12 -18.45
CA SER A 82 -50.51 110.96 -19.26
C SER A 82 -49.31 110.03 -19.49
N ARG A 83 -48.13 110.61 -19.74
CA ARG A 83 -46.88 109.86 -19.90
C ARG A 83 -46.55 108.96 -18.71
N ASN A 84 -46.71 109.44 -17.47
CA ASN A 84 -46.39 108.65 -16.28
C ASN A 84 -47.47 107.60 -15.96
N LEU A 85 -48.74 107.90 -16.23
CA LEU A 85 -49.83 106.92 -16.13
C LEU A 85 -49.67 105.79 -17.16
N ASP A 86 -49.40 106.13 -18.42
CA ASP A 86 -49.16 105.16 -19.49
C ASP A 86 -47.93 104.28 -19.21
N LEU A 87 -46.87 104.86 -18.62
CA LEU A 87 -45.70 104.10 -18.17
C LEU A 87 -46.05 103.13 -17.04
N ASN A 88 -46.84 103.56 -16.06
CA ASN A 88 -47.28 102.69 -14.96
C ASN A 88 -48.19 101.55 -15.44
N GLU A 89 -49.09 101.82 -16.38
CA GLU A 89 -49.96 100.80 -16.98
C GLU A 89 -49.15 99.80 -17.80
N LYS A 90 -48.17 100.26 -18.59
CA LYS A 90 -47.23 99.38 -19.30
C LYS A 90 -46.43 98.51 -18.34
N ASN A 91 -45.89 99.08 -17.27
CA ASN A 91 -45.15 98.34 -16.24
C ASN A 91 -46.04 97.29 -15.55
N TYR A 92 -47.32 97.62 -15.28
CA TYR A 92 -48.27 96.68 -14.69
C TYR A 92 -48.58 95.50 -15.63
N MET A 93 -48.81 95.80 -16.92
CA MET A 93 -49.06 94.76 -17.92
C MET A 93 -47.83 93.88 -18.15
N GLU A 94 -46.64 94.47 -18.17
CA GLU A 94 -45.37 93.74 -18.23
C GLU A 94 -45.18 92.84 -17.01
N LEU A 95 -45.43 93.36 -15.79
CA LEU A 95 -45.35 92.58 -14.56
C LEU A 95 -46.32 91.40 -14.57
N ARG A 96 -47.53 91.60 -15.08
CA ARG A 96 -48.54 90.53 -15.21
C ARG A 96 -48.09 89.44 -16.18
N LEU A 97 -47.53 89.82 -17.32
CA LEU A 97 -46.96 88.86 -18.29
C LEU A 97 -45.77 88.10 -17.69
N LEU A 98 -44.89 88.78 -16.96
CA LEU A 98 -43.78 88.15 -16.25
C LEU A 98 -44.25 87.18 -15.15
N LEU A 99 -45.33 87.52 -14.45
CA LEU A 99 -45.92 86.63 -13.45
C LEU A 99 -46.50 85.36 -14.11
N GLN A 100 -47.27 85.51 -15.19
CA GLN A 100 -47.86 84.39 -15.91
C GLN A 100 -46.78 83.47 -16.50
N THR A 101 -45.76 84.04 -17.15
CA THR A 101 -44.63 83.25 -17.68
C THR A 101 -43.87 82.53 -16.57
N LYS A 102 -43.69 83.14 -15.40
CA LYS A 102 -43.11 82.47 -14.22
C LYS A 102 -43.96 81.28 -13.78
N GLU A 103 -45.29 81.43 -13.69
CA GLU A 103 -46.20 80.34 -13.33
C GLU A 103 -46.14 79.18 -14.33
N ASP A 104 -46.07 79.48 -15.63
CA ASP A 104 -45.92 78.48 -16.70
C ASP A 104 -44.59 77.72 -16.58
N TYR A 105 -43.48 78.43 -16.33
CA TYR A 105 -42.18 77.79 -16.08
C TYR A 105 -42.17 76.97 -14.80
N GLU A 106 -42.82 77.41 -13.73
CA GLU A 106 -42.97 76.62 -12.50
C GLU A 106 -43.78 75.35 -12.73
N ALA A 107 -44.85 75.41 -13.53
CA ALA A 107 -45.63 74.24 -13.91
C ALA A 107 -44.79 73.26 -14.75
N LEU A 108 -43.99 73.75 -15.70
CA LEU A 108 -43.07 72.95 -16.50
C LEU A 108 -41.97 72.30 -15.64
N ILE A 109 -41.39 73.05 -14.70
CA ILE A 109 -40.39 72.51 -13.76
C ILE A 109 -41.02 71.41 -12.90
N LYS A 110 -42.26 71.59 -12.43
CA LYS A 110 -42.98 70.56 -11.67
C LYS A 110 -43.21 69.29 -12.50
N SER A 111 -43.66 69.41 -13.74
CA SER A 111 -43.88 68.24 -14.61
C SER A 111 -42.57 67.53 -14.96
N MET A 112 -41.49 68.27 -15.24
CA MET A 112 -40.16 67.70 -15.47
C MET A 112 -39.61 66.99 -14.22
N LYS A 113 -39.83 67.54 -13.02
CA LYS A 113 -39.44 66.88 -11.76
C LYS A 113 -40.20 65.59 -11.52
N MET A 114 -41.49 65.55 -11.84
CA MET A 114 -42.30 64.32 -11.77
C MET A 114 -41.77 63.26 -12.75
N LEU A 115 -41.47 63.66 -13.99
CA LEU A 115 -40.89 62.74 -14.98
C LEU A 115 -39.52 62.20 -14.55
N LEU A 116 -38.66 63.05 -13.97
CA LEU A 116 -37.38 62.61 -13.41
C LEU A 116 -37.57 61.59 -12.30
N ALA A 117 -38.50 61.82 -11.37
CA ALA A 117 -38.79 60.86 -10.29
C ALA A 117 -39.30 59.51 -10.84
N GLU A 118 -40.15 59.52 -11.87
CA GLU A 118 -40.61 58.29 -12.54
C GLU A 118 -39.47 57.53 -13.24
N LEU A 119 -38.55 58.27 -13.88
CA LEU A 119 -37.38 57.67 -14.52
C LEU A 119 -36.41 57.09 -13.47
N ASP A 120 -36.16 57.80 -12.38
CA ASP A 120 -35.34 57.32 -11.27
C ASP A 120 -35.93 56.04 -10.65
N GLU A 121 -37.25 55.98 -10.48
CA GLU A 121 -37.91 54.77 -9.99
C GLU A 121 -37.74 53.59 -10.96
N LYS A 122 -37.87 53.84 -12.27
CA LYS A 122 -37.62 52.81 -13.30
C LYS A 122 -36.15 52.36 -13.32
N ILE A 123 -35.20 53.27 -13.12
CA ILE A 123 -33.77 52.95 -12.99
C ILE A 123 -33.57 52.00 -11.81
N VAL A 124 -34.08 52.34 -10.62
CA VAL A 124 -33.97 51.49 -9.43
C VAL A 124 -34.61 50.12 -9.63
N GLN A 125 -35.76 50.04 -10.31
CA GLN A 125 -36.39 48.75 -10.63
C GLN A 125 -35.52 47.90 -11.57
N MET A 126 -34.89 48.52 -12.57
CA MET A 126 -33.98 47.83 -13.50
C MET A 126 -32.69 47.40 -12.81
N GLU A 127 -32.11 48.25 -11.95
CA GLU A 127 -30.95 47.90 -11.14
C GLU A 127 -31.23 46.70 -10.23
N LYS A 128 -32.39 46.67 -9.56
CA LYS A 128 -32.83 45.51 -8.77
C LYS A 128 -32.92 44.23 -9.63
N LYS A 129 -33.48 44.32 -10.83
CA LYS A 129 -33.55 43.17 -11.76
C LYS A 129 -32.15 42.70 -12.18
N ILE A 130 -31.23 43.62 -12.46
CA ILE A 130 -29.84 43.32 -12.81
C ILE A 130 -29.14 42.62 -11.64
N ILE A 131 -29.29 43.12 -10.41
CA ILE A 131 -28.69 42.50 -9.21
C ILE A 131 -29.22 41.09 -9.01
N ASN A 132 -30.54 40.89 -9.11
CA ASN A 132 -31.16 39.58 -8.97
C ASN A 132 -30.66 38.59 -10.04
N GLN A 133 -30.57 39.02 -11.30
CA GLN A 133 -30.03 38.18 -12.38
C GLN A 133 -28.56 37.85 -12.16
N LYS A 134 -27.73 38.82 -11.74
CA LYS A 134 -26.32 38.58 -11.40
C LYS A 134 -26.18 37.58 -10.26
N GLN A 135 -27.04 37.67 -9.24
CA GLN A 135 -27.03 36.74 -8.11
C GLN A 135 -27.46 35.32 -8.52
N ILE A 136 -28.48 35.18 -9.37
CA ILE A 136 -28.91 33.88 -9.92
C ILE A 136 -27.79 33.29 -10.78
N PHE A 137 -27.17 34.10 -11.64
CA PHE A 137 -26.06 33.66 -12.49
C PHE A 137 -24.83 33.22 -11.67
N ALA A 138 -24.48 33.97 -10.62
CA ALA A 138 -23.39 33.59 -9.72
C ALA A 138 -23.67 32.24 -9.03
N LYS A 139 -24.87 32.05 -8.48
CA LYS A 139 -25.28 30.76 -7.87
C LYS A 139 -25.29 29.62 -8.88
N MET A 140 -25.74 29.88 -10.11
CA MET A 140 -25.74 28.88 -11.19
C MET A 140 -24.30 28.50 -11.60
N GLN A 141 -23.38 29.46 -11.65
CA GLN A 141 -21.96 29.22 -11.95
C GLN A 141 -21.24 28.47 -10.82
N GLU A 142 -21.60 28.74 -9.56
CA GLU A 142 -21.09 27.99 -8.41
C GLU A 142 -21.57 26.54 -8.39
N ALA A 143 -22.85 26.31 -8.72
CA ALA A 143 -23.45 24.98 -8.80
C ALA A 143 -22.92 24.19 -10.00
N ASN A 144 -22.86 24.79 -11.18
CA ASN A 144 -22.26 24.23 -12.38
C ASN A 144 -20.77 24.57 -12.45
N ASN A 145 -20.00 24.10 -11.46
CA ASN A 145 -18.55 24.12 -11.55
C ASN A 145 -18.08 22.92 -12.39
N PRO A 146 -17.80 23.07 -13.71
CA PRO A 146 -17.46 21.94 -14.58
C PRO A 146 -16.19 21.24 -14.12
N ARG A 147 -15.30 21.95 -13.41
CA ARG A 147 -14.08 21.38 -12.82
C ARG A 147 -14.39 20.40 -11.69
N LYS A 148 -15.37 20.68 -10.82
CA LYS A 148 -15.77 19.77 -9.74
C LYS A 148 -16.44 18.52 -10.33
N LEU A 149 -17.34 18.71 -11.30
CA LEU A 149 -17.99 17.61 -12.00
C LEU A 149 -16.97 16.72 -12.73
N ARG A 150 -16.03 17.30 -13.48
CA ARG A 150 -14.95 16.54 -14.15
C ARG A 150 -14.07 15.77 -13.16
N LYS A 151 -13.72 16.36 -12.02
CA LYS A 151 -12.99 15.65 -10.96
C LYS A 151 -13.80 14.46 -10.41
N GLN A 152 -15.09 14.66 -10.19
CA GLN A 152 -15.96 13.59 -9.70
C GLN A 152 -16.12 12.46 -10.72
N ILE A 153 -16.29 12.79 -12.01
CA ILE A 153 -16.27 11.82 -13.10
C ILE A 153 -14.95 11.05 -13.12
N HIS A 154 -13.81 11.75 -13.05
CA HIS A 154 -12.50 11.11 -13.05
C HIS A 154 -12.27 10.19 -11.84
N ILE A 155 -12.77 10.56 -10.66
CA ILE A 155 -12.72 9.70 -9.46
C ILE A 155 -13.59 8.45 -9.66
N LEU A 156 -14.77 8.60 -10.25
CA LEU A 156 -15.65 7.46 -10.53
C LEU A 156 -15.06 6.54 -11.61
N GLU A 157 -14.46 7.10 -12.67
CA GLU A 157 -13.76 6.36 -13.71
C GLU A 157 -12.54 5.61 -13.15
N THR A 158 -11.72 6.27 -12.32
CA THR A 158 -10.57 5.62 -11.68
C THR A 158 -10.99 4.53 -10.71
N HIS A 159 -12.07 4.73 -9.95
CA HIS A 159 -12.63 3.70 -9.08
C HIS A 159 -13.18 2.52 -9.89
N LEU A 160 -13.91 2.78 -10.98
CA LEU A 160 -14.38 1.75 -11.90
C LEU A 160 -13.21 0.95 -12.47
N ASN A 161 -12.18 1.62 -12.97
CA ASN A 161 -10.99 0.97 -13.52
C ASN A 161 -10.28 0.11 -12.47
N LEU A 162 -10.17 0.59 -11.22
CA LEU A 162 -9.57 -0.17 -10.12
C LEU A 162 -10.35 -1.46 -9.83
N VAL A 163 -11.69 -1.38 -9.80
CA VAL A 163 -12.57 -2.54 -9.60
C VAL A 163 -12.47 -3.51 -10.77
N THR A 164 -12.47 -3.02 -12.02
CA THR A 164 -12.31 -3.86 -13.21
C THR A 164 -10.96 -4.58 -13.21
N VAL A 165 -9.85 -3.87 -12.94
CA VAL A 165 -8.52 -4.49 -12.83
C VAL A 165 -8.47 -5.52 -11.71
N HIS A 166 -9.11 -5.25 -10.57
CA HIS A 166 -9.21 -6.22 -9.48
C HIS A 166 -10.00 -7.46 -9.90
N PHE A 167 -11.12 -7.29 -10.59
CA PHE A 167 -11.92 -8.38 -11.13
C PHE A 167 -11.13 -9.21 -12.16
N ASP A 168 -10.38 -8.58 -13.07
CA ASP A 168 -9.54 -9.28 -14.04
C ASP A 168 -8.39 -10.06 -13.36
N LYS A 169 -7.82 -9.51 -12.28
CA LYS A 169 -6.85 -10.23 -11.43
C LYS A 169 -7.49 -11.45 -10.76
N LEU A 170 -8.72 -11.33 -10.28
CA LEU A 170 -9.45 -12.48 -9.72
C LEU A 170 -9.77 -13.52 -10.80
N LEU A 171 -10.14 -13.11 -12.01
CA LEU A 171 -10.39 -14.03 -13.13
C LEU A 171 -9.12 -14.77 -13.56
N THR A 172 -7.99 -14.07 -13.68
CA THR A 172 -6.71 -14.69 -14.06
C THR A 172 -6.19 -15.66 -13.00
N THR A 173 -6.32 -15.30 -11.72
CA THR A 173 -5.99 -16.22 -10.61
C THR A 173 -6.93 -17.42 -10.57
N ASN A 174 -8.24 -17.24 -10.80
CA ASN A 174 -9.19 -18.35 -10.89
C ASN A 174 -8.87 -19.28 -12.07
N ALA A 175 -8.54 -18.72 -13.23
CA ALA A 175 -8.13 -19.51 -14.40
C ALA A 175 -6.86 -20.32 -14.13
N ARG A 176 -5.88 -19.75 -13.41
CA ARG A 176 -4.67 -20.47 -12.99
C ARG A 176 -5.01 -21.62 -12.03
N LEU A 177 -5.85 -21.37 -11.02
CA LEU A 177 -6.28 -22.40 -10.07
C LEU A 177 -7.06 -23.53 -10.76
N ARG A 178 -7.88 -23.22 -11.77
CA ARG A 178 -8.57 -24.24 -12.57
C ARG A 178 -7.59 -25.14 -13.31
N LYS A 179 -6.56 -24.58 -13.93
CA LYS A 179 -5.50 -25.36 -14.58
C LYS A 179 -4.76 -26.25 -13.58
N GLU A 180 -4.40 -25.71 -12.42
CA GLU A 180 -3.75 -26.48 -11.37
C GLU A 180 -4.63 -27.65 -10.87
N ILE A 181 -5.94 -27.43 -10.75
CA ILE A 181 -6.90 -28.49 -10.42
C ILE A 181 -6.96 -29.54 -11.54
N GLU A 182 -6.97 -29.15 -12.81
CA GLU A 182 -6.94 -30.07 -13.95
C GLU A 182 -5.65 -30.89 -13.96
N ASP A 183 -4.50 -30.26 -13.76
CA ASP A 183 -3.19 -30.92 -13.68
C ASP A 183 -3.17 -31.96 -12.55
N LEU A 184 -3.63 -31.60 -11.35
CA LEU A 184 -3.75 -32.51 -10.22
C LEU A 184 -4.74 -33.66 -10.48
N GLN A 185 -5.80 -33.44 -11.26
CA GLN A 185 -6.72 -34.51 -11.67
C GLN A 185 -6.05 -35.48 -12.64
N TYR A 186 -5.24 -35.00 -13.58
CA TYR A 186 -4.46 -35.86 -14.47
C TYR A 186 -3.42 -36.67 -13.71
N GLU A 187 -2.69 -36.05 -12.77
CA GLU A 187 -1.75 -36.76 -11.90
C GLU A 187 -2.44 -37.85 -11.08
N LYS A 188 -3.58 -37.52 -10.45
CA LYS A 188 -4.38 -38.50 -9.72
C LYS A 188 -4.81 -39.66 -10.61
N ALA A 189 -5.30 -39.40 -11.82
CA ALA A 189 -5.69 -40.46 -12.75
C ALA A 189 -4.51 -41.36 -13.15
N ALA A 190 -3.31 -40.79 -13.32
CA ALA A 190 -2.09 -41.55 -13.57
C ALA A 190 -1.73 -42.44 -12.37
N TYR A 191 -1.78 -41.91 -11.14
CA TYR A 191 -1.55 -42.68 -9.92
C TYR A 191 -2.58 -43.80 -9.73
N ASP A 192 -3.86 -43.53 -9.96
CA ASP A 192 -4.93 -44.53 -9.86
C ASP A 192 -4.71 -45.68 -10.85
N ASN A 193 -4.25 -45.39 -12.08
CA ASN A 193 -3.90 -46.42 -13.05
C ASN A 193 -2.73 -47.30 -12.57
N VAL A 194 -1.64 -46.69 -12.12
CA VAL A 194 -0.49 -47.43 -11.58
C VAL A 194 -0.89 -48.27 -10.37
N TYR A 195 -1.73 -47.72 -9.48
CA TYR A 195 -2.26 -48.44 -8.32
C TYR A 195 -3.08 -49.66 -8.74
N GLN A 196 -3.97 -49.53 -9.72
CA GLN A 196 -4.75 -50.65 -10.24
C GLN A 196 -3.86 -51.74 -10.87
N GLN A 197 -2.83 -51.35 -11.63
CA GLN A 197 -1.88 -52.30 -12.20
C GLN A 197 -1.10 -53.05 -11.12
N LEU A 198 -0.62 -52.34 -10.08
CA LEU A 198 0.09 -52.93 -8.96
C LEU A 198 -0.83 -53.89 -8.19
N HIS A 199 -2.07 -53.49 -7.94
CA HIS A 199 -3.08 -54.31 -7.28
C HIS A 199 -3.37 -55.60 -8.05
N TRP A 200 -3.50 -55.50 -9.38
CA TRP A 200 -3.70 -56.66 -10.24
C TRP A 200 -2.49 -57.60 -10.22
N ARG A 201 -1.26 -57.08 -10.29
CA ARG A 201 -0.04 -57.89 -10.16
C ARG A 201 0.04 -58.60 -8.81
N LEU A 202 -0.27 -57.90 -7.71
CA LEU A 202 -0.31 -58.49 -6.38
C LEU A 202 -1.34 -59.64 -6.30
N LEU A 203 -2.52 -59.43 -6.88
CA LEU A 203 -3.57 -60.45 -6.91
C LEU A 203 -3.15 -61.67 -7.73
N MET A 204 -2.47 -61.46 -8.87
CA MET A 204 -1.92 -62.56 -9.67
C MET A 204 -0.82 -63.32 -8.91
N GLN A 205 0.08 -62.62 -8.21
CA GLN A 205 1.12 -63.24 -7.39
C GLN A 205 0.53 -64.05 -6.23
N LYS A 206 -0.53 -63.55 -5.57
CA LYS A 206 -1.25 -64.32 -4.53
C LYS A 206 -1.87 -65.60 -5.10
N LYS A 207 -2.45 -65.53 -6.31
CA LYS A 207 -3.00 -66.71 -6.99
C LYS A 207 -1.91 -67.74 -7.30
N THR A 208 -0.78 -67.32 -7.88
CA THR A 208 0.32 -68.26 -8.17
C THR A 208 0.92 -68.86 -6.91
N MET A 209 1.05 -68.08 -5.83
CA MET A 209 1.47 -68.57 -4.52
C MET A 209 0.50 -69.63 -3.98
N ASN A 210 -0.82 -69.39 -4.04
CA ASN A 210 -1.81 -70.35 -3.58
C ASN A 210 -1.76 -71.66 -4.38
N VAL A 211 -1.62 -71.57 -5.70
CA VAL A 211 -1.47 -72.77 -6.56
C VAL A 211 -0.21 -73.55 -6.19
N ALA A 212 0.92 -72.88 -5.92
CA ALA A 212 2.14 -73.55 -5.48
C ALA A 212 1.96 -74.23 -4.11
N ILE A 213 1.25 -73.58 -3.17
CA ILE A 213 0.90 -74.18 -1.88
C ILE A 213 0.03 -75.43 -2.08
N GLU A 214 -1.02 -75.36 -2.90
CA GLU A 214 -1.88 -76.51 -3.21
C GLU A 214 -1.10 -77.67 -3.84
N GLN A 215 -0.23 -77.38 -4.82
CA GLN A 215 0.64 -78.38 -5.45
C GLN A 215 1.60 -79.02 -4.43
N SER A 216 2.20 -78.22 -3.55
CA SER A 216 3.09 -78.74 -2.51
C SER A 216 2.35 -79.61 -1.48
N ALA A 217 1.13 -79.23 -1.10
CA ALA A 217 0.27 -80.03 -0.22
C ALA A 217 -0.08 -81.37 -0.90
N GLN A 218 -0.46 -81.35 -2.17
CA GLN A 218 -0.74 -82.56 -2.95
C GLN A 218 0.49 -83.48 -3.05
N ALA A 219 1.68 -82.93 -3.30
CA ALA A 219 2.91 -83.71 -3.35
C ALA A 219 3.26 -84.34 -1.99
N TYR A 220 2.96 -83.64 -0.89
CA TYR A 220 3.13 -84.15 0.47
C TYR A 220 2.19 -85.32 0.75
N ASP A 221 0.91 -85.20 0.41
CA ASP A 221 -0.09 -86.26 0.57
C ASP A 221 0.28 -87.50 -0.25
N GLN A 222 0.73 -87.33 -1.51
CA GLN A 222 1.21 -88.42 -2.35
C GLN A 222 2.43 -89.13 -1.73
N ARG A 223 3.38 -88.37 -1.18
CA ARG A 223 4.54 -88.92 -0.48
C ARG A 223 4.12 -89.74 0.75
N LEU A 224 3.18 -89.23 1.55
CA LEU A 224 2.66 -89.94 2.71
C LEU A 224 1.99 -91.25 2.30
N GLU A 225 1.18 -91.23 1.25
CA GLU A 225 0.51 -92.41 0.73
C GLU A 225 1.52 -93.46 0.21
N ALA A 226 2.54 -93.02 -0.53
CA ALA A 226 3.63 -93.90 -0.98
C ALA A 226 4.42 -94.48 0.21
N MET A 227 4.68 -93.69 1.24
CA MET A 227 5.35 -94.14 2.47
C MET A 227 4.50 -95.19 3.21
N ALA A 228 3.19 -94.97 3.32
CA ALA A 228 2.27 -95.93 3.91
C ALA A 228 2.23 -97.25 3.10
N ARG A 229 2.21 -97.19 1.77
CA ARG A 229 2.30 -98.38 0.90
C ARG A 229 3.62 -99.13 1.10
N MET A 230 4.75 -98.43 1.16
CA MET A 230 6.06 -99.04 1.41
C MET A 230 6.12 -99.71 2.78
N ALA A 231 5.57 -99.08 3.82
CA ALA A 231 5.49 -99.67 5.16
C ALA A 231 4.66 -100.97 5.14
N ALA A 232 3.48 -100.95 4.51
CA ALA A 232 2.64 -102.14 4.36
C ALA A 232 3.32 -103.27 3.58
N MET A 233 4.07 -102.95 2.52
CA MET A 233 4.85 -103.95 1.76
C MET A 233 5.99 -104.54 2.59
N LYS A 234 6.71 -103.71 3.36
CA LYS A 234 7.77 -104.16 4.26
C LYS A 234 7.22 -105.08 5.35
N ASP A 235 6.06 -104.76 5.91
CA ASP A 235 5.40 -105.60 6.91
C ASP A 235 4.95 -106.94 6.34
N ARG A 236 4.45 -106.97 5.09
CA ARG A 236 4.14 -108.21 4.36
C ARG A 236 5.40 -109.04 4.13
N GLN A 237 6.44 -108.43 3.58
CA GLN A 237 7.72 -109.11 3.34
C GLN A 237 8.30 -109.70 4.64
N GLN A 238 8.22 -108.97 5.75
CA GLN A 238 8.68 -109.46 7.05
C GLN A 238 7.88 -110.69 7.51
N LYS A 239 6.55 -110.69 7.29
CA LYS A 239 5.70 -111.86 7.57
C LYS A 239 6.06 -113.05 6.67
N ASP A 240 6.26 -112.83 5.38
CA ASP A 240 6.63 -113.90 4.44
C ASP A 240 8.00 -114.50 4.78
N ILE A 241 9.00 -113.66 5.11
CA ILE A 241 10.31 -114.12 5.62
C ILE A 241 10.14 -114.94 6.90
N SER A 242 9.27 -114.50 7.81
CA SER A 242 9.01 -115.25 9.05
C SER A 242 8.36 -116.61 8.80
N GLN A 243 7.45 -116.70 7.81
CA GLN A 243 6.82 -117.95 7.38
C GLN A 243 7.82 -118.88 6.70
N TYR A 244 8.58 -118.38 5.72
CA TYR A 244 9.63 -119.15 5.04
C TYR A 244 10.68 -119.69 6.02
N ASN A 245 11.11 -118.89 7.00
CA ASN A 245 12.01 -119.35 8.05
C ASN A 245 11.39 -120.45 8.93
N LEU A 246 10.07 -120.45 9.12
CA LEU A 246 9.37 -121.49 9.86
C LEU A 246 9.31 -122.78 9.03
N GLU A 247 8.97 -122.69 7.75
CA GLU A 247 8.97 -123.81 6.80
C GLU A 247 10.36 -124.46 6.67
N ILE A 248 11.43 -123.65 6.54
CA ILE A 248 12.82 -124.16 6.54
C ILE A 248 13.09 -124.97 7.80
N ARG A 249 12.76 -124.44 8.99
CA ARG A 249 13.01 -125.16 10.25
C ARG A 249 12.23 -126.48 10.31
N GLU A 250 11.02 -126.54 9.76
CA GLU A 250 10.25 -127.78 9.66
C GLU A 250 10.88 -128.78 8.70
N LEU A 251 11.33 -128.32 7.52
CA LEU A 251 12.05 -129.14 6.55
C LEU A 251 13.39 -129.65 7.11
N GLU A 252 14.14 -128.81 7.84
CA GLU A 252 15.36 -129.19 8.54
C GLU A 252 15.10 -130.26 9.60
N ARG A 253 14.01 -130.14 10.36
CA ARG A 253 13.58 -131.20 11.32
C ARG A 253 13.27 -132.51 10.61
N LEU A 254 12.52 -132.47 9.51
CA LEU A 254 12.20 -133.65 8.70
C LEU A 254 13.46 -134.26 8.06
N TYR A 255 14.39 -133.43 7.59
CA TYR A 255 15.65 -133.85 7.02
C TYR A 255 16.56 -134.49 8.07
N ALA A 256 16.68 -133.90 9.26
CA ALA A 256 17.43 -134.46 10.37
C ALA A 256 16.83 -135.82 10.79
N HIS A 257 15.50 -135.93 10.85
CA HIS A 257 14.83 -137.20 11.11
C HIS A 257 15.12 -138.25 10.01
N LYS A 258 14.98 -137.90 8.73
CA LYS A 258 15.31 -138.79 7.59
C LYS A 258 16.79 -139.20 7.57
N THR A 259 17.69 -138.26 7.86
CA THR A 259 19.13 -138.52 7.91
C THR A 259 19.48 -139.44 9.06
N LYS A 260 18.87 -139.24 10.24
CA LYS A 260 19.03 -140.13 11.39
C LYS A 260 18.49 -141.54 11.10
N LEU A 261 17.38 -141.64 10.35
CA LEU A 261 16.85 -142.91 9.89
C LEU A 261 17.78 -143.59 8.87
N LYS A 262 18.29 -142.83 7.88
CA LYS A 262 19.25 -143.32 6.89
C LYS A 262 20.56 -143.77 7.54
N SER A 263 21.13 -142.98 8.45
CA SER A 263 22.35 -143.35 9.16
C SER A 263 22.13 -144.56 10.05
N PHE A 264 20.98 -144.66 10.73
CA PHE A 264 20.60 -145.87 11.47
C PHE A 264 20.52 -147.09 10.54
N LEU A 265 19.92 -146.95 9.35
CA LEU A 265 19.82 -148.03 8.37
C LEU A 265 21.19 -148.40 7.78
N LEU A 266 22.05 -147.42 7.47
CA LEU A 266 23.40 -147.61 6.94
C LEU A 266 24.31 -148.31 7.96
N ILE A 267 24.24 -147.91 9.23
CA ILE A 267 24.95 -148.58 10.35
C ILE A 267 24.45 -150.01 10.55
N LYS A 268 23.19 -150.31 10.22
CA LYS A 268 22.62 -151.66 10.28
C LYS A 268 22.93 -152.52 9.05
N LEU A 269 23.27 -151.92 7.90
CA LEU A 269 23.51 -152.61 6.62
C LEU A 269 25.00 -152.75 6.26
N ASN A 270 25.87 -151.88 6.77
CA ASN A 270 27.30 -151.94 6.42
C ASN A 270 28.04 -152.98 7.26
N ASP A 271 28.49 -154.04 6.59
CA ASP A 271 29.53 -154.94 7.09
C ASP A 271 30.89 -154.22 7.13
N ARG A 272 31.75 -154.61 8.08
CA ARG A 272 32.97 -153.89 8.50
C ARG A 272 34.07 -153.70 7.42
N THR A 273 33.89 -154.15 6.18
CA THR A 273 34.96 -154.30 5.19
C THR A 273 35.09 -153.18 4.16
N GLU A 274 34.15 -152.24 4.06
CA GLU A 274 34.11 -151.24 2.96
C GLU A 274 34.74 -149.86 3.31
N PHE A 275 35.32 -149.69 4.49
CA PHE A 275 35.94 -148.40 4.89
C PHE A 275 37.37 -148.20 4.39
N GLU A 276 38.05 -149.22 3.88
CA GLU A 276 39.46 -149.13 3.46
C GLU A 276 39.64 -148.73 1.98
N GLU A 277 38.66 -148.98 1.10
CA GLU A 277 38.83 -148.77 -0.36
C GLU A 277 38.59 -147.32 -0.84
N GLN A 278 37.88 -146.48 -0.08
CA GLN A 278 37.49 -145.12 -0.54
C GLN A 278 38.57 -144.04 -0.34
N ALA A 279 39.68 -144.36 0.33
CA ALA A 279 40.77 -143.39 0.56
C ALA A 279 41.79 -143.31 -0.60
N GLU A 280 41.83 -144.31 -1.49
CA GLU A 280 42.87 -144.40 -2.53
C GLU A 280 42.49 -143.70 -3.85
N GLU A 281 41.20 -143.45 -4.11
CA GLU A 281 40.74 -142.90 -5.40
C GLU A 281 40.84 -141.35 -5.52
N GLU A 282 41.02 -140.60 -4.42
CA GLU A 282 41.04 -139.12 -4.44
C GLU A 282 42.39 -138.48 -4.85
N GLU A 283 43.51 -139.22 -4.85
CA GLU A 283 44.84 -138.65 -5.14
C GLU A 283 45.21 -138.59 -6.64
N ALA A 284 44.51 -139.27 -7.55
CA ALA A 284 44.97 -139.49 -8.93
C ALA A 284 44.61 -138.40 -9.96
N LEU A 285 43.89 -137.33 -9.60
CA LEU A 285 43.21 -136.43 -10.56
C LEU A 285 43.86 -135.05 -10.80
N LYS A 286 45.08 -134.75 -10.30
CA LYS A 286 45.64 -133.38 -10.31
C LYS A 286 46.78 -133.04 -11.30
N THR A 287 47.16 -133.89 -12.26
CA THR A 287 48.40 -133.67 -13.06
C THR A 287 48.29 -133.81 -14.58
N LYS A 288 47.26 -133.26 -15.26
CA LYS A 288 47.28 -133.13 -16.73
C LYS A 288 46.46 -131.92 -17.23
N GLN A 289 47.13 -130.80 -17.57
CA GLN A 289 46.86 -129.97 -18.76
C GLN A 289 47.72 -128.69 -18.81
N GLN A 290 48.84 -128.74 -19.53
CA GLN A 290 49.58 -127.57 -20.02
C GLN A 290 50.13 -127.85 -21.42
N GLY A 291 49.87 -126.95 -22.37
CA GLY A 291 50.69 -126.77 -23.58
C GLY A 291 50.07 -127.14 -24.93
N LYS A 292 49.80 -126.12 -25.77
CA LYS A 292 50.14 -126.07 -27.22
C LYS A 292 49.85 -124.67 -27.82
N LYS A 293 50.90 -123.98 -28.26
CA LYS A 293 50.89 -122.82 -29.16
C LYS A 293 51.64 -123.20 -30.44
N ASN A 294 51.26 -122.63 -31.59
CA ASN A 294 52.12 -122.40 -32.76
C ASN A 294 51.45 -121.42 -33.73
N LYS A 295 52.20 -120.39 -34.17
CA LYS A 295 52.33 -119.88 -35.56
C LYS A 295 53.24 -118.62 -35.59
N SER A 296 54.50 -118.86 -35.96
CA SER A 296 55.54 -117.91 -36.39
C SER A 296 55.12 -117.37 -37.76
N GLU A 297 55.02 -116.06 -38.00
CA GLU A 297 55.97 -115.37 -38.92
C GLU A 297 55.87 -113.83 -38.87
N SER A 298 55.10 -113.24 -37.94
CA SER A 298 55.19 -111.79 -37.60
C SER A 298 56.24 -111.52 -36.51
N PHE A 299 57.10 -112.52 -36.24
CA PHE A 299 57.83 -112.63 -34.99
C PHE A 299 59.01 -111.67 -34.94
N GLU A 300 59.85 -111.48 -35.96
CA GLU A 300 61.15 -110.80 -35.76
C GLU A 300 61.07 -109.30 -35.41
N SER A 301 60.15 -108.51 -35.98
CA SER A 301 60.01 -107.08 -35.66
C SER A 301 59.28 -106.83 -34.34
N TYR A 302 58.22 -107.61 -34.09
CA TYR A 302 57.55 -107.65 -32.80
C TYR A 302 58.43 -108.25 -31.72
N GLU A 303 59.31 -109.20 -32.02
CA GLU A 303 60.25 -109.84 -31.11
C GLU A 303 61.36 -108.87 -30.72
N VAL A 304 61.87 -108.04 -31.64
CA VAL A 304 62.81 -106.97 -31.28
C VAL A 304 62.14 -105.92 -30.38
N ALA A 305 60.88 -105.53 -30.65
CA ALA A 305 60.11 -104.64 -29.78
C ALA A 305 59.77 -105.29 -28.44
N HIS A 306 59.39 -106.57 -28.44
CA HIS A 306 59.07 -107.40 -27.29
C HIS A 306 60.31 -107.70 -26.44
N LEU A 307 61.49 -107.85 -27.04
CA LEU A 307 62.78 -108.00 -26.37
C LEU A 307 63.24 -106.67 -25.74
N ARG A 308 63.01 -105.53 -26.40
CA ARG A 308 63.24 -104.20 -25.81
C ARG A 308 62.29 -103.94 -24.63
N LEU A 309 61.01 -104.29 -24.77
CA LEU A 309 60.03 -104.22 -23.69
C LEU A 309 60.38 -105.20 -22.56
N LEU A 310 60.75 -106.45 -22.86
CA LEU A 310 61.24 -107.42 -21.88
C LEU A 310 62.48 -106.92 -21.13
N LYS A 311 63.44 -106.27 -21.79
CA LYS A 311 64.62 -105.67 -21.12
C LYS A 311 64.24 -104.54 -20.16
N LEU A 312 63.17 -103.79 -20.44
CA LEU A 312 62.63 -102.77 -19.54
C LEU A 312 61.78 -103.37 -18.40
N THR A 313 61.30 -104.60 -18.57
CA THR A 313 60.43 -105.29 -17.62
C THR A 313 61.27 -106.12 -16.65
N LYS A 314 61.42 -105.67 -15.39
CA LYS A 314 62.19 -106.44 -14.37
C LYS A 314 61.61 -107.84 -14.06
N ASN A 315 60.35 -108.09 -14.41
CA ASN A 315 59.60 -109.30 -14.02
C ASN A 315 59.20 -110.22 -15.20
N GLY A 316 59.72 -110.01 -16.41
CA GLY A 316 59.58 -110.96 -17.54
C GLY A 316 58.17 -111.14 -18.15
N ASN A 317 57.13 -110.46 -17.65
CA ASN A 317 55.75 -110.59 -18.15
C ASN A 317 55.29 -109.31 -18.87
N LEU A 318 55.19 -109.37 -20.20
CA LEU A 318 54.82 -108.23 -21.04
C LEU A 318 53.37 -107.76 -20.84
N ASN A 319 52.44 -108.69 -20.59
CA ASN A 319 51.03 -108.38 -20.37
C ASN A 319 50.82 -107.53 -19.11
N GLN A 320 51.58 -107.80 -18.04
CA GLN A 320 51.52 -107.00 -16.81
C GLN A 320 52.03 -105.57 -17.04
N LEU A 321 53.05 -105.37 -17.88
CA LEU A 321 53.52 -104.04 -18.23
C LEU A 321 52.48 -103.25 -19.03
N ILE A 322 51.77 -103.89 -19.96
CA ILE A 322 50.70 -103.26 -20.73
C ILE A 322 49.52 -102.91 -19.83
N GLU A 323 49.10 -103.82 -18.94
CA GLU A 323 48.07 -103.54 -17.95
C GLU A 323 48.47 -102.40 -17.00
N GLU A 324 49.73 -102.38 -16.53
CA GLU A 324 50.25 -101.27 -15.73
C GLU A 324 50.33 -99.95 -16.52
N PHE A 325 50.65 -99.99 -17.81
CA PHE A 325 50.69 -98.81 -18.67
C PHE A 325 49.29 -98.27 -18.93
N LEU A 326 48.34 -99.14 -19.31
CA LEU A 326 46.93 -98.77 -19.47
C LEU A 326 46.35 -98.23 -18.16
N ALA A 327 46.61 -98.89 -17.03
CA ALA A 327 46.19 -98.38 -15.72
C ALA A 327 46.84 -97.04 -15.37
N LYS A 328 48.09 -96.79 -15.78
CA LYS A 328 48.74 -95.48 -15.63
C LYS A 328 48.15 -94.45 -16.60
N GLU A 329 47.84 -94.83 -17.83
CA GLU A 329 47.25 -93.96 -18.85
C GLU A 329 45.83 -93.56 -18.47
N GLU A 330 45.00 -94.49 -18.00
CA GLU A 330 43.66 -94.21 -17.45
C GLU A 330 43.75 -93.27 -16.25
N LYS A 331 44.70 -93.51 -15.32
CA LYS A 331 44.96 -92.58 -14.20
C LYS A 331 45.42 -91.22 -14.70
N ASN A 332 46.21 -91.16 -15.76
CA ASN A 332 46.71 -89.91 -16.31
C ASN A 332 45.61 -89.14 -17.06
N PHE A 333 44.75 -89.85 -17.77
CA PHE A 333 43.56 -89.31 -18.43
C PHE A 333 42.59 -88.74 -17.39
N ALA A 334 42.28 -89.50 -16.33
CA ALA A 334 41.46 -89.02 -15.22
C ALA A 334 42.05 -87.77 -14.55
N ARG A 335 43.38 -87.72 -14.38
CA ARG A 335 44.07 -86.52 -13.88
C ARG A 335 43.97 -85.34 -14.85
N PHE A 336 44.11 -85.57 -16.16
CA PHE A 336 44.02 -84.52 -17.16
C PHE A 336 42.60 -83.95 -17.25
N THR A 337 41.58 -84.80 -17.22
CA THR A 337 40.18 -84.39 -17.14
C THR A 337 39.95 -83.55 -15.89
N TYR A 338 40.41 -84.03 -14.73
CA TYR A 338 40.29 -83.28 -13.47
C TYR A 338 41.02 -81.93 -13.49
N VAL A 339 42.22 -81.86 -14.04
CA VAL A 339 42.96 -80.59 -14.20
C VAL A 339 42.22 -79.65 -15.15
N THR A 340 41.60 -80.17 -16.21
CA THR A 340 40.81 -79.36 -17.15
C THR A 340 39.55 -78.82 -16.49
N GLU A 341 38.84 -79.65 -15.72
CA GLU A 341 37.68 -79.24 -14.92
C GLU A 341 38.07 -78.19 -13.89
N LEU A 342 39.15 -78.40 -13.13
CA LEU A 342 39.67 -77.42 -12.19
C LEU A 342 40.05 -76.10 -12.86
N ASN A 343 40.62 -76.14 -14.07
CA ASN A 343 40.99 -74.93 -14.80
C ASN A 343 39.75 -74.17 -15.29
N ASN A 344 38.71 -74.89 -15.75
CA ASN A 344 37.42 -74.30 -16.09
C ASN A 344 36.74 -73.68 -14.87
N ASP A 345 36.78 -74.36 -13.73
CA ASP A 345 36.26 -73.85 -12.45
C ASP A 345 37.03 -72.62 -11.99
N MET A 346 38.36 -72.62 -12.12
CA MET A 346 39.22 -71.47 -11.82
C MET A 346 38.86 -70.27 -12.69
N GLU A 347 38.67 -70.46 -14.00
CA GLU A 347 38.26 -69.39 -14.91
C GLU A 347 36.85 -68.85 -14.57
N MET A 348 35.92 -69.73 -14.22
CA MET A 348 34.60 -69.33 -13.74
C MET A 348 34.67 -68.52 -12.44
N MET A 349 35.53 -68.91 -11.50
CA MET A 349 35.73 -68.18 -10.25
C MET A 349 36.42 -66.83 -10.49
N HIS A 350 37.38 -66.74 -11.41
CA HIS A 350 37.98 -65.46 -11.82
C HIS A 350 36.93 -64.53 -12.44
N LYS A 351 36.11 -65.02 -13.38
CA LYS A 351 35.01 -64.23 -13.97
C LYS A 351 34.01 -63.76 -12.92
N LYS A 352 33.68 -64.59 -11.92
CA LYS A 352 32.82 -64.18 -10.80
C LYS A 352 33.49 -63.11 -9.94
N THR A 353 34.78 -63.27 -9.66
CA THR A 353 35.56 -62.29 -8.88
C THR A 353 35.62 -60.95 -9.59
N GLU A 354 35.87 -60.92 -10.90
CA GLU A 354 35.85 -59.69 -11.70
C GLU A 354 34.47 -59.03 -11.71
N ARG A 355 33.39 -59.81 -11.86
CA ARG A 355 32.02 -59.26 -11.77
C ARG A 355 31.76 -58.61 -10.42
N ILE A 356 32.11 -59.27 -9.33
CA ILE A 356 31.94 -58.74 -7.98
C ILE A 356 32.81 -57.49 -7.77
N GLN A 357 34.05 -57.48 -8.26
CA GLN A 357 34.91 -56.31 -8.20
C GLN A 357 34.33 -55.12 -8.97
N ASN A 358 33.82 -55.36 -10.18
CA ASN A 358 33.16 -54.32 -10.98
C ASN A 358 31.89 -53.79 -10.30
N GLU A 359 31.09 -54.67 -9.69
CA GLU A 359 29.91 -54.29 -8.91
C GLU A 359 30.30 -53.45 -7.68
N ILE A 360 31.37 -53.83 -6.97
CA ILE A 360 31.91 -53.04 -5.84
C ILE A 360 32.35 -51.64 -6.31
N ILE A 361 33.03 -51.54 -7.45
CA ILE A 361 33.45 -50.25 -8.01
C ILE A 361 32.23 -49.40 -8.38
N GLN A 362 31.22 -50.00 -9.02
CA GLN A 362 29.98 -49.32 -9.38
C GLN A 362 29.23 -48.81 -8.15
N LEU A 363 29.03 -49.66 -7.14
CA LEU A 363 28.39 -49.29 -5.88
C LEU A 363 29.14 -48.19 -5.15
N ARG A 364 30.49 -48.24 -5.12
CA ARG A 364 31.31 -47.17 -4.53
C ARG A 364 31.16 -45.85 -5.29
N SER A 365 31.11 -45.90 -6.62
CA SER A 365 30.93 -44.70 -7.44
C SER A 365 29.54 -44.06 -7.23
N GLN A 366 28.49 -44.88 -7.18
CA GLN A 366 27.13 -44.44 -6.90
C GLN A 366 26.97 -43.92 -5.47
N GLN A 367 27.61 -44.55 -4.49
CA GLN A 367 27.63 -44.08 -3.11
C GLN A 367 28.32 -42.71 -3.03
N LYS A 368 29.43 -42.52 -3.74
CA LYS A 368 30.15 -41.25 -3.75
C LYS A 368 29.32 -40.15 -4.41
N SER A 369 28.72 -40.40 -5.57
CA SER A 369 27.85 -39.41 -6.23
C SER A 369 26.64 -39.05 -5.36
N SER A 370 25.97 -40.05 -4.76
CA SER A 370 24.85 -39.78 -3.85
C SER A 370 25.28 -39.02 -2.61
N HIS A 371 26.48 -39.28 -2.07
CA HIS A 371 27.01 -38.54 -0.93
C HIS A 371 27.33 -37.09 -1.31
N ASP A 372 27.93 -36.85 -2.48
CA ASP A 372 28.23 -35.50 -2.99
C ASP A 372 26.93 -34.71 -3.27
N ASP A 373 25.91 -35.36 -3.84
CA ASP A 373 24.58 -34.77 -4.06
C ASP A 373 23.90 -34.46 -2.71
N ASN A 374 23.91 -35.38 -1.76
CA ASN A 374 23.35 -35.14 -0.42
C ASN A 374 24.10 -34.03 0.33
N HIS A 375 25.43 -33.97 0.20
CA HIS A 375 26.24 -32.94 0.81
C HIS A 375 25.92 -31.56 0.21
N SER A 376 25.77 -31.45 -1.11
CA SER A 376 25.39 -30.18 -1.74
C SER A 376 24.01 -29.71 -1.28
N ILE A 377 23.03 -30.62 -1.23
CA ILE A 377 21.68 -30.32 -0.71
C ILE A 377 21.73 -29.89 0.76
N LEU A 378 22.52 -30.58 1.61
CA LEU A 378 22.67 -30.20 3.01
C LEU A 378 23.29 -28.82 3.16
N THR A 379 24.34 -28.51 2.40
CA THR A 379 24.94 -27.17 2.42
C THR A 379 23.97 -26.08 1.98
N GLU A 380 23.15 -26.33 0.95
CA GLU A 380 22.11 -25.37 0.52
C GLU A 380 21.03 -25.18 1.59
N LEU A 381 20.61 -26.26 2.25
CA LEU A 381 19.63 -26.19 3.33
C LEU A 381 20.18 -25.47 4.55
N GLU A 382 21.45 -25.69 4.91
CA GLU A 382 22.14 -24.97 5.97
C GLU A 382 22.25 -23.47 5.66
N GLU A 383 22.59 -23.10 4.42
CA GLU A 383 22.61 -21.69 4.00
C GLU A 383 21.23 -21.04 4.05
N LYS A 384 20.18 -21.73 3.58
CA LYS A 384 18.79 -21.24 3.67
C LYS A 384 18.36 -21.09 5.12
N LEU A 385 18.72 -22.05 5.97
CA LEU A 385 18.44 -22.00 7.41
C LEU A 385 19.18 -20.84 8.08
N LYS A 386 20.44 -20.60 7.72
CA LYS A 386 21.21 -19.46 8.22
C LYS A 386 20.58 -18.12 7.81
N LYS A 387 20.23 -17.95 6.53
CA LYS A 387 19.57 -16.73 6.02
C LYS A 387 18.24 -16.46 6.72
N THR A 388 17.40 -17.49 6.86
CA THR A 388 16.10 -17.35 7.54
C THR A 388 16.23 -17.05 9.04
N LYS A 389 17.26 -17.60 9.71
CA LYS A 389 17.58 -17.22 11.09
C LYS A 389 18.04 -15.77 11.21
N GLU A 390 18.94 -15.33 10.34
CA GLU A 390 19.40 -13.93 10.32
C GLU A 390 18.22 -12.96 10.07
N GLU A 391 17.32 -13.29 9.14
CA GLU A 391 16.09 -12.52 8.90
C GLU A 391 15.17 -12.51 10.13
N ALA A 392 14.96 -13.65 10.78
CA ALA A 392 14.14 -13.74 12.00
C ALA A 392 14.73 -12.90 13.14
N ASP A 393 16.05 -12.96 13.35
CA ASP A 393 16.76 -12.18 14.37
C ASP A 393 16.65 -10.68 14.08
N LEU A 394 16.74 -10.26 12.81
CA LEU A 394 16.51 -8.88 12.40
C LEU A 394 15.08 -8.42 12.73
N TYR A 395 14.06 -9.22 12.40
CA TYR A 395 12.67 -8.89 12.73
C TYR A 395 12.43 -8.84 14.24
N GLU A 396 13.02 -9.74 15.02
CA GLU A 396 12.91 -9.74 16.48
C GLU A 396 13.57 -8.49 17.09
N ASN A 397 14.74 -8.10 16.58
CA ASN A 397 15.42 -6.87 17.01
C ASN A 397 14.59 -5.62 16.67
N ASN A 398 14.06 -5.53 15.44
CA ASN A 398 13.18 -4.44 15.04
C ASN A 398 11.91 -4.39 15.91
N TYR A 399 11.32 -5.55 16.22
CA TYR A 399 10.18 -5.63 17.12
C TYR A 399 10.52 -5.15 18.53
N LYS A 400 11.67 -5.54 19.08
CA LYS A 400 12.15 -5.06 20.39
C LYS A 400 12.34 -3.53 20.41
N GLU A 401 12.89 -2.94 19.35
CA GLU A 401 13.05 -1.50 19.23
C GLU A 401 11.69 -0.77 19.15
N ILE A 402 10.78 -1.26 18.31
CA ILE A 402 9.43 -0.71 18.18
C ILE A 402 8.67 -0.84 19.51
N SER A 403 8.77 -1.99 20.19
CA SER A 403 8.13 -2.19 21.49
C SER A 403 8.66 -1.21 22.54
N LYS A 404 9.98 -0.94 22.58
CA LYS A 404 10.57 0.06 23.49
C LYS A 404 10.06 1.47 23.21
N THR A 405 10.02 1.87 21.93
CA THR A 405 9.52 3.20 21.55
C THR A 405 8.04 3.34 21.88
N LEU A 406 7.26 2.28 21.71
CA LEU A 406 5.85 2.25 22.03
C LEU A 406 5.60 2.32 23.55
N GLU A 407 6.36 1.57 24.36
CA GLU A 407 6.30 1.67 25.82
C GLU A 407 6.65 3.08 26.32
N TYR A 408 7.68 3.70 25.74
CA TYR A 408 8.02 5.09 26.02
C TYR A 408 6.87 6.04 25.68
N LEU A 409 6.20 5.83 24.54
CA LEU A 409 5.03 6.61 24.13
C LEU A 409 3.86 6.42 25.11
N LYS A 410 3.53 5.17 25.48
CA LYS A 410 2.48 4.88 26.48
C LYS A 410 2.73 5.62 27.79
N ASN A 411 3.95 5.55 28.32
CA ASN A 411 4.33 6.25 29.54
C ASN A 411 4.25 7.78 29.38
N SER A 412 4.64 8.30 28.23
CA SER A 412 4.56 9.74 27.92
C SER A 412 3.11 10.23 27.83
N VAL A 413 2.23 9.46 27.18
CA VAL A 413 0.80 9.75 27.10
C VAL A 413 0.15 9.65 28.48
N GLU A 414 0.52 8.66 29.30
CA GLU A 414 0.02 8.54 30.68
C GLU A 414 0.43 9.76 31.53
N ASN A 415 1.67 10.21 31.40
CA ASN A 415 2.18 11.40 32.07
C ASN A 415 1.45 12.67 31.61
N LEU A 416 1.18 12.82 30.31
CA LEU A 416 0.42 13.96 29.78
C LEU A 416 -1.05 13.92 30.24
N PHE A 417 -1.68 12.75 30.23
CA PHE A 417 -3.05 12.56 30.67
C PHE A 417 -3.22 12.96 32.14
N LYS A 418 -2.27 12.58 33.00
CA LYS A 418 -2.20 12.99 34.41
C LYS A 418 -1.94 14.49 34.57
N LYS A 419 -1.04 15.09 33.79
CA LYS A 419 -0.71 16.54 33.91
C LYS A 419 -1.83 17.48 33.46
N ILE A 420 -2.65 17.06 32.50
CA ILE A 420 -3.75 17.87 31.94
C ILE A 420 -5.06 17.62 32.72
N ASP A 421 -5.05 16.76 33.74
CA ASP A 421 -6.22 16.32 34.54
C ASP A 421 -7.38 15.80 33.67
N CYS A 422 -7.10 15.07 32.58
CA CYS A 422 -8.13 14.61 31.66
C CYS A 422 -9.14 13.66 32.35
N ASP A 423 -10.44 13.83 32.07
CA ASP A 423 -11.49 12.99 32.65
C ASP A 423 -11.41 11.55 32.12
N ALA A 424 -10.90 10.63 32.94
CA ALA A 424 -10.82 9.20 32.63
C ALA A 424 -12.19 8.50 32.57
N THR A 425 -13.25 9.16 33.07
CA THR A 425 -14.59 8.58 33.22
C THR A 425 -15.21 8.18 31.89
N LYS A 426 -14.99 8.95 30.82
CA LYS A 426 -15.48 8.62 29.46
C LYS A 426 -14.81 7.39 28.87
N ILE A 427 -13.55 7.14 29.21
CA ILE A 427 -12.76 5.99 28.73
C ILE A 427 -13.09 4.74 29.53
N LEU A 428 -13.22 4.87 30.86
CA LEU A 428 -13.59 3.77 31.76
C LEU A 428 -14.96 3.17 31.44
N VAL A 429 -15.92 3.99 31.04
CA VAL A 429 -17.28 3.55 30.64
C VAL A 429 -17.27 2.82 29.29
N GLN A 430 -16.38 3.18 28.37
CA GLN A 430 -16.34 2.59 27.02
C GLN A 430 -15.46 1.33 26.90
N LEU A 431 -14.49 1.12 27.80
CA LEU A 431 -13.47 0.08 27.62
C LEU A 431 -13.40 -0.99 28.73
N GLY A 432 -14.17 -0.89 29.81
CA GLY A 432 -14.25 -1.93 30.84
C GLY A 432 -12.98 -2.10 31.68
N GLU A 433 -13.06 -1.66 32.94
CA GLU A 433 -12.26 -2.03 34.13
C GLU A 433 -10.72 -1.97 34.16
N MET A 434 -9.99 -1.80 33.06
CA MET A 434 -8.52 -1.67 33.14
C MET A 434 -8.08 -0.26 32.75
N GLY A 435 -7.94 0.61 33.76
CA GLY A 435 -7.39 1.98 33.62
C GLY A 435 -5.91 2.04 33.22
N LYS A 436 -5.42 1.06 32.47
CA LYS A 436 -4.07 1.01 31.88
C LYS A 436 -4.16 1.32 30.39
N ILE A 437 -3.18 2.06 29.86
CA ILE A 437 -3.11 2.41 28.45
C ILE A 437 -2.58 1.21 27.65
N THR A 438 -3.47 0.48 26.97
CA THR A 438 -3.13 -0.58 26.02
C THR A 438 -3.00 -0.03 24.59
N ASP A 439 -2.40 -0.80 23.69
CA ASP A 439 -2.17 -0.41 22.28
C ASP A 439 -3.47 -0.06 21.54
N THR A 440 -4.53 -0.79 21.83
CA THR A 440 -5.87 -0.57 21.29
C THR A 440 -6.51 0.72 21.82
N ASN A 441 -6.12 1.14 23.02
CA ASN A 441 -6.76 2.22 23.76
C ASN A 441 -5.97 3.54 23.59
N LEU A 442 -4.69 3.46 23.22
CA LEU A 442 -3.78 4.61 23.03
C LEU A 442 -4.35 5.71 22.10
N PRO A 443 -4.99 5.40 20.95
CA PRO A 443 -5.60 6.43 20.11
C PRO A 443 -6.76 7.17 20.79
N GLN A 444 -7.52 6.48 21.63
CA GLN A 444 -8.67 7.07 22.34
C GLN A 444 -8.21 7.99 23.48
N TYR A 445 -7.14 7.62 24.19
CA TYR A 445 -6.48 8.51 25.16
C TYR A 445 -5.93 9.78 24.48
N LEU A 446 -5.30 9.65 23.30
CA LEU A 446 -4.80 10.79 22.53
C LEU A 446 -5.94 11.71 22.05
N ALA A 447 -7.06 11.17 21.58
CA ALA A 447 -8.22 11.98 21.15
C ALA A 447 -8.82 12.81 22.30
N ILE A 448 -8.81 12.27 23.52
CA ILE A 448 -9.31 12.99 24.70
C ILE A 448 -8.32 14.06 25.16
N ILE A 449 -7.02 13.76 25.13
CA ILE A 449 -5.99 14.77 25.34
C ILE A 449 -6.16 15.89 24.32
N GLU A 450 -6.26 15.58 23.03
CA GLU A 450 -6.46 16.53 21.94
C GLU A 450 -7.68 17.44 22.21
N LYS A 451 -8.84 16.85 22.52
CA LYS A 451 -10.04 17.60 22.84
C LYS A 451 -9.83 18.54 24.02
N LYS A 452 -9.24 18.06 25.12
CA LYS A 452 -9.00 18.88 26.31
C LYS A 452 -7.97 19.99 26.06
N THR A 453 -6.93 19.73 25.27
CA THR A 453 -5.99 20.78 24.83
C THR A 453 -6.68 21.83 23.97
N ASN A 454 -7.59 21.44 23.07
CA ASN A 454 -8.36 22.38 22.26
C ASN A 454 -9.30 23.23 23.12
N ASP A 455 -9.96 22.64 24.13
CA ASP A 455 -10.81 23.36 25.08
C ASP A 455 -9.99 24.36 25.92
N LEU A 456 -8.80 23.96 26.40
CA LEU A 456 -7.89 24.85 27.12
C LEU A 456 -7.37 26.00 26.25
N LEU A 457 -7.08 25.74 24.97
CA LEU A 457 -6.70 26.77 24.01
C LEU A 457 -7.83 27.76 23.74
N LEU A 458 -9.07 27.26 23.65
CA LEU A 458 -10.25 28.13 23.51
C LEU A 458 -10.41 29.04 24.75
N LEU A 459 -10.27 28.49 25.95
CA LEU A 459 -10.33 29.26 27.19
C LEU A 459 -9.20 30.30 27.30
N GLU A 460 -7.99 29.96 26.86
CA GLU A 460 -6.86 30.89 26.83
C GLU A 460 -7.10 32.02 25.83
N SER A 461 -7.60 31.70 24.63
CA SER A 461 -7.99 32.71 23.64
C SER A 461 -9.07 33.65 24.18
N TYR A 462 -10.06 33.10 24.91
CA TYR A 462 -11.13 33.88 25.52
C TYR A 462 -10.62 34.77 26.65
N LYS A 463 -9.72 34.27 27.51
CA LYS A 463 -9.06 35.09 28.54
C LYS A 463 -8.26 36.24 27.94
N ARG A 464 -7.50 36.03 26.87
CA ARG A 464 -6.77 37.11 26.19
C ARG A 464 -7.69 38.17 25.59
N ILE A 465 -8.83 37.78 25.03
CA ILE A 465 -9.84 38.73 24.54
C ILE A 465 -10.39 39.55 25.72
N LEU A 466 -10.67 38.91 26.86
CA LEU A 466 -11.13 39.60 28.07
C LEU A 466 -10.07 40.55 28.65
N ASP A 467 -8.80 40.13 28.67
CA ASP A 467 -7.68 40.97 29.14
C ASP A 467 -7.43 42.16 28.19
N MET A 468 -7.74 42.03 26.90
CA MET A 468 -7.72 43.13 25.92
C MET A 468 -8.87 44.13 26.10
N GLU A 469 -10.03 43.72 26.62
CA GLU A 469 -11.11 44.66 26.97
C GLU A 469 -10.78 45.53 28.19
N VAL A 470 -9.82 45.12 29.03
CA VAL A 470 -9.36 45.87 30.21
C VAL A 470 -8.19 46.80 29.90
N ALA A 471 -7.43 46.55 28.83
CA ALA A 471 -6.29 47.35 28.40
C ALA A 471 -6.59 48.02 27.05
N GLU A 472 -7.05 49.29 27.06
CA GLU A 472 -7.15 50.12 25.86
C GLU A 472 -5.78 50.24 25.17
N ALA A 473 -5.48 49.33 24.23
CA ALA A 473 -4.27 49.36 23.41
C ALA A 473 -4.63 49.00 21.96
N ASP A 474 -4.46 49.99 21.07
CA ASP A 474 -4.95 50.08 19.69
C ASP A 474 -4.32 49.13 18.65
N ILE A 475 -3.67 48.02 19.01
CA ILE A 475 -3.13 47.08 18.01
C ILE A 475 -3.24 45.63 18.50
N PRO A 476 -4.03 44.75 17.83
CA PRO A 476 -4.07 43.34 18.19
C PRO A 476 -2.74 42.67 17.77
N PRO A 477 -2.02 42.00 18.67
CA PRO A 477 -0.90 41.16 18.26
C PRO A 477 -1.44 39.97 17.45
N PRO A 478 -0.73 39.53 16.40
CA PRO A 478 -1.16 38.39 15.60
C PRO A 478 -1.28 37.14 16.48
N PHE A 479 -2.44 36.47 16.40
CA PHE A 479 -2.66 35.18 17.04
C PHE A 479 -1.74 34.13 16.42
N ILE A 480 -0.67 33.81 17.12
CA ILE A 480 0.16 32.64 16.83
C ILE A 480 -0.23 31.60 17.86
N ASN A 481 -0.96 30.57 17.44
CA ASN A 481 -1.35 29.46 18.30
C ASN A 481 -0.07 28.86 18.95
N PRO A 482 0.07 28.85 20.29
CA PRO A 482 1.30 28.42 20.97
C PRO A 482 1.75 26.99 20.62
N PHE A 483 0.80 26.12 20.25
CA PHE A 483 1.11 24.76 19.78
C PHE A 483 1.50 24.69 18.29
N TRP A 484 1.10 25.69 17.49
CA TRP A 484 1.57 25.87 16.12
C TRP A 484 2.91 26.61 16.06
N GLY A 485 3.38 27.16 17.19
CA GLY A 485 4.76 27.62 17.35
C GLY A 485 5.78 26.49 17.21
N GLY A 486 5.39 25.23 17.44
CA GLY A 486 6.19 24.04 17.14
C GLY A 486 6.24 23.68 15.65
N SER A 487 5.32 24.21 14.82
CA SER A 487 5.32 24.06 13.37
C SER A 487 6.47 24.81 12.69
N ALA A 488 7.19 25.65 13.41
CA ALA A 488 8.44 26.26 12.95
C ALA A 488 9.67 25.35 13.19
N LEU A 489 9.57 24.36 14.09
CA LEU A 489 10.63 23.37 14.37
C LEU A 489 10.42 22.04 13.65
N LEU A 490 9.17 21.71 13.31
CA LEU A 490 8.92 20.82 12.20
C LEU A 490 9.27 21.62 10.96
N LYS A 491 10.38 21.28 10.28
CA LYS A 491 10.54 21.67 8.88
C LYS A 491 9.19 21.34 8.23
N LEU A 492 8.43 22.36 7.79
CA LEU A 492 7.52 22.13 6.68
C LEU A 492 8.42 21.41 5.67
N ALA A 493 8.11 20.16 5.36
CA ALA A 493 8.70 19.55 4.18
C ALA A 493 8.52 20.62 3.10
N GLU A 494 9.64 21.16 2.60
CA GLU A 494 9.63 22.13 1.52
C GLU A 494 8.55 21.66 0.58
N PRO A 495 7.59 22.52 0.17
CA PRO A 495 6.54 22.10 -0.73
C PRO A 495 7.27 21.39 -1.84
N ILE A 496 7.11 20.05 -1.90
CA ILE A 496 7.82 19.25 -2.88
C ILE A 496 7.31 19.86 -4.15
N LYS A 497 8.15 20.68 -4.77
CA LYS A 497 8.00 21.04 -6.15
C LYS A 497 8.21 19.69 -6.77
N VAL A 498 7.10 18.98 -6.95
CA VAL A 498 7.01 17.82 -7.79
C VAL A 498 7.32 18.42 -9.15
N THR A 499 8.61 18.58 -9.42
CA THR A 499 9.10 18.35 -10.76
C THR A 499 8.53 16.99 -11.07
N PRO A 500 7.55 16.90 -12.00
CA PRO A 500 7.16 15.59 -12.49
C PRO A 500 8.45 14.85 -12.82
N PRO A 501 8.53 13.53 -12.62
CA PRO A 501 9.68 12.80 -13.15
C PRO A 501 9.86 13.29 -14.57
N VAL A 502 11.02 13.90 -14.85
CA VAL A 502 11.41 14.16 -16.22
C VAL A 502 11.46 12.75 -16.78
N LEU A 503 10.37 12.35 -17.45
CA LEU A 503 10.44 11.36 -18.49
C LEU A 503 11.51 11.96 -19.40
N GLY A 504 12.74 11.44 -19.27
CA GLY A 504 13.80 11.76 -20.20
C GLY A 504 13.18 11.65 -21.58
N ALA A 505 13.40 12.67 -22.42
CA ALA A 505 12.85 12.75 -23.75
C ALA A 505 12.79 11.34 -24.34
N ASP A 506 11.58 10.89 -24.66
CA ASP A 506 11.36 9.56 -25.21
C ASP A 506 12.38 9.37 -26.33
N PRO A 507 13.37 8.46 -26.22
CA PRO A 507 14.50 8.42 -27.15
C PRO A 507 14.10 8.13 -28.61
N PHE A 508 12.82 7.84 -28.82
CA PHE A 508 12.19 7.62 -30.10
C PHE A 508 11.58 8.89 -30.72
N SER A 509 11.36 9.97 -29.96
CA SER A 509 10.62 11.15 -30.45
C SER A 509 11.29 11.78 -31.67
N ASP A 510 12.60 11.98 -31.64
CA ASP A 510 13.32 12.69 -32.72
C ASP A 510 13.46 11.86 -34.01
N LYS A 511 13.35 10.52 -33.94
CA LYS A 511 13.48 9.63 -35.12
C LYS A 511 12.15 9.13 -35.66
N LEU A 512 11.08 9.22 -34.87
CA LEU A 512 9.72 8.88 -35.31
C LEU A 512 9.07 10.04 -36.07
N ASP A 513 9.47 11.28 -35.81
CA ASP A 513 8.99 12.47 -36.56
C ASP A 513 9.51 12.53 -38.01
N GLU A 514 10.55 11.77 -38.38
CA GLU A 514 11.10 11.74 -39.75
C GLU A 514 10.42 10.72 -40.68
N VAL A 515 9.49 9.89 -40.20
CA VAL A 515 8.93 8.79 -41.00
C VAL A 515 7.40 8.86 -41.08
N ASP A 516 6.88 9.48 -42.14
CA ASP A 516 5.45 9.64 -42.47
C ASP A 516 4.69 8.33 -42.81
N GLN A 517 5.27 7.15 -42.55
CA GLN A 517 4.68 5.85 -42.92
C GLN A 517 4.96 4.77 -41.84
N PRO A 518 4.00 3.85 -41.56
CA PRO A 518 4.19 2.84 -40.52
C PRO A 518 5.39 1.94 -40.81
N LEU A 519 6.35 1.92 -39.88
CA LEU A 519 7.60 1.18 -39.99
C LEU A 519 7.36 -0.35 -40.01
N ASP A 520 8.00 -1.04 -40.96
CA ASP A 520 8.03 -2.50 -41.00
C ASP A 520 8.79 -3.07 -39.78
N HIS A 521 8.43 -4.29 -39.36
CA HIS A 521 8.95 -4.95 -38.15
C HIS A 521 10.49 -5.12 -38.20
N SER A 522 11.04 -5.30 -39.39
CA SER A 522 12.49 -5.40 -39.63
C SER A 522 13.22 -4.09 -39.28
N SER A 523 12.70 -2.96 -39.75
CA SER A 523 13.22 -1.62 -39.49
C SER A 523 13.10 -1.22 -38.01
N LEU A 524 11.99 -1.60 -37.37
CA LEU A 524 11.74 -1.34 -35.95
C LEU A 524 12.73 -2.10 -35.06
N ARG A 525 13.01 -3.36 -35.39
CA ARG A 525 14.02 -4.17 -34.71
C ARG A 525 15.42 -3.58 -34.84
N GLN A 526 15.79 -3.09 -36.03
CA GLN A 526 17.10 -2.48 -36.26
C GLN A 526 17.28 -1.18 -35.46
N LEU A 527 16.22 -0.37 -35.37
CA LEU A 527 16.22 0.88 -34.59
C LEU A 527 16.43 0.60 -33.09
N VAL A 528 15.74 -0.39 -32.54
CA VAL A 528 15.92 -0.83 -31.14
C VAL A 528 17.33 -1.36 -30.87
N LEU A 529 17.89 -2.18 -31.77
CA LEU A 529 19.24 -2.72 -31.62
C LEU A 529 20.31 -1.63 -31.66
N SER A 530 20.19 -0.67 -32.56
CA SER A 530 21.13 0.47 -32.65
C SER A 530 21.11 1.33 -31.38
N HIS A 531 19.94 1.50 -30.77
CA HIS A 531 19.80 2.24 -29.52
C HIS A 531 20.36 1.47 -28.32
N HIS A 532 20.19 0.14 -28.26
CA HIS A 532 20.79 -0.68 -27.23
C HIS A 532 22.32 -0.58 -27.26
N ALA A 533 22.93 -0.61 -28.45
CA ALA A 533 24.36 -0.43 -28.62
C ALA A 533 24.84 0.97 -28.17
N ALA A 534 24.08 2.03 -28.49
CA ALA A 534 24.40 3.40 -28.05
C ALA A 534 24.21 3.63 -26.54
N LYS A 535 23.28 2.90 -25.91
CA LYS A 535 23.08 2.92 -24.46
C LYS A 535 24.20 2.17 -23.74
N GLU A 536 24.65 1.04 -24.29
CA GLU A 536 25.82 0.33 -23.76
C GLU A 536 27.10 1.14 -23.86
N SER A 537 27.31 1.89 -24.94
CA SER A 537 28.49 2.77 -25.06
C SER A 537 28.45 3.92 -24.04
N ARG A 538 27.29 4.57 -23.83
CA ARG A 538 27.12 5.60 -22.78
C ARG A 538 27.35 5.05 -21.37
N ASN A 539 26.86 3.85 -21.08
CA ASN A 539 27.07 3.24 -19.77
C ASN A 539 28.53 2.84 -19.53
N ARG A 540 29.30 2.53 -20.58
CA ARG A 540 30.75 2.31 -20.46
C ARG A 540 31.53 3.59 -20.18
N GLU A 541 31.12 4.73 -20.74
CA GLU A 541 31.75 6.04 -20.46
C GLU A 541 31.51 6.49 -19.00
N VAL A 542 30.30 6.29 -18.48
CA VAL A 542 29.96 6.64 -17.07
C VAL A 542 30.75 5.79 -16.05
N HIS A 543 31.18 4.59 -16.42
CA HIS A 543 31.93 3.71 -15.50
C HIS A 543 33.42 4.08 -15.37
N VAL A 544 33.96 4.91 -16.27
CA VAL A 544 35.37 5.35 -16.23
C VAL A 544 35.56 6.58 -15.33
N GLU A 545 34.51 7.38 -15.10
CA GLU A 545 34.58 8.59 -14.26
C GLU A 545 34.34 8.33 -12.75
N SER A 546 33.97 7.10 -12.34
CA SER A 546 33.58 6.78 -10.96
C SER A 546 34.61 5.97 -10.15
N VAL A 547 35.91 6.16 -10.38
CA VAL A 547 36.98 5.61 -9.51
C VAL A 547 37.68 6.76 -8.78
N PRO A 548 37.50 6.91 -7.45
CA PRO A 548 38.23 7.92 -6.69
C PRO A 548 39.60 7.39 -6.25
N GLU A 549 40.65 8.13 -6.60
CA GLU A 549 41.98 8.09 -5.99
C GLU A 549 41.86 8.18 -4.46
N LYS A 550 42.22 7.11 -3.75
CA LYS A 550 42.47 7.17 -2.30
C LYS A 550 43.96 7.37 -2.07
N GLY A 551 44.30 8.53 -1.53
CA GLY A 551 45.64 8.86 -1.06
C GLY A 551 46.08 7.97 0.10
N ASP A 552 47.28 7.42 -0.04
CA ASP A 552 48.05 6.77 1.01
C ASP A 552 48.55 7.82 2.01
N ASP A 553 48.08 7.74 3.26
CA ASP A 553 48.64 8.49 4.38
C ASP A 553 49.20 7.49 5.39
N LEU A 554 50.45 7.08 5.14
CA LEU A 554 51.26 6.25 6.03
C LEU A 554 51.74 7.09 7.23
N ARG A 555 51.35 6.71 8.45
CA ARG A 555 52.15 7.01 9.65
C ARG A 555 52.45 5.74 10.46
N PRO A 556 53.72 5.51 10.84
CA PRO A 556 54.19 4.28 11.46
C PRO A 556 54.24 4.37 12.98
N LYS A 557 54.32 3.18 13.63
CA LYS A 557 54.80 2.81 14.98
C LYS A 557 53.77 1.86 15.62
N LYS A 558 54.11 0.75 16.27
CA LYS A 558 55.35 0.34 16.93
C LYS A 558 55.26 -1.18 17.21
N LYS A 559 56.38 -1.87 17.09
CA LYS A 559 56.61 -3.22 17.64
C LYS A 559 56.47 -3.23 19.18
N LEU A 560 55.91 -4.32 19.71
CA LEU A 560 56.14 -4.94 21.03
C LEU A 560 55.44 -6.32 20.94
N MET A 561 56.11 -7.44 20.66
CA MET A 561 56.76 -8.34 21.63
C MET A 561 56.07 -8.33 23.01
N VAL A 562 55.18 -9.30 23.26
CA VAL A 562 55.43 -10.60 23.91
C VAL A 562 54.42 -11.61 23.37
#